data_AF-A0A3R7P861-F1
#
_entry.id   AF-A0A3R7P861-F1
#
_cell.length_a   1.000
_cell.length_b   1.000
_cell.length_c   1.000
_cell.angle_alpha   90.00
_cell.angle_beta   90.00
_cell.angle_gamma   90.00
#
_symmetry.space_group_name_H-M   'P 1'
#
loop_
_entity.id
_entity.type
_entity.pdbx_description
1 polymer ?
#
loop_
_entity_poly.entity_id
_entity_poly.type
_entity_poly.pdbx_seq_one_letter_code
_entity_poly.pdbx_strand_id
1 'polypeptide(L)'
;MRTGGDQQAQPGCPWAVHSLPIKTTFRGTTDVVENFSRHIVRTEGGELRNRLRGRTLIGREVVLPPSYVLACTSFVPRPQQQPQATEAAGRLASSPPPLAQLEAAAADVRVTATADSFCMWEHDKRPERVEALGQWLELSYAIHCAP
;
A
#
# COMPACT_ATOMS: atom_id res chain seq x y z
N MET A 1 3.25 -44.15 -15.53
CA MET A 1 4.24 -43.06 -15.51
C MET A 1 3.57 -41.82 -14.95
N ARG A 2 3.93 -41.42 -13.73
CA ARG A 2 3.49 -40.17 -13.08
C ARG A 2 4.66 -39.20 -13.18
N THR A 3 4.50 -38.08 -13.85
CA THR A 3 5.44 -36.95 -13.75
C THR A 3 4.85 -35.96 -12.78
N GLY A 4 5.40 -35.98 -11.55
CA GLY A 4 5.21 -34.93 -10.56
C GLY A 4 5.85 -33.63 -11.04
N GLY A 5 5.21 -32.53 -10.69
CA GLY A 5 5.69 -31.18 -10.92
C GLY A 5 5.12 -30.30 -9.81
N ASP A 6 5.51 -30.60 -8.57
CA ASP A 6 5.31 -29.72 -7.43
C ASP A 6 6.20 -28.49 -7.63
N GLN A 7 5.68 -27.48 -8.34
CA GLN A 7 6.18 -26.11 -8.20
C GLN A 7 5.57 -25.53 -6.92
N GLN A 8 6.19 -25.90 -5.82
CA GLN A 8 5.92 -25.35 -4.50
C GLN A 8 6.42 -23.91 -4.50
N ALA A 9 5.49 -22.95 -4.62
CA ALA A 9 5.77 -21.54 -4.44
C ALA A 9 6.44 -21.33 -3.06
N GLN A 10 7.62 -20.71 -3.05
CA GLN A 10 8.30 -20.32 -1.82
C GLN A 10 7.39 -19.41 -0.97
N PRO A 11 7.46 -19.50 0.38
CA PRO A 11 6.65 -18.67 1.27
C PRO A 11 7.28 -17.27 1.34
N GLY A 12 6.96 -16.43 0.36
CA GLY A 12 7.19 -14.98 0.43
C GLY A 12 6.11 -14.33 1.29
N CYS A 13 6.49 -13.28 2.03
CA CYS A 13 5.67 -12.49 2.93
C CYS A 13 4.15 -12.49 2.59
N PRO A 14 3.24 -12.78 3.54
CA PRO A 14 1.80 -12.97 3.26
C PRO A 14 1.10 -11.71 2.71
N TRP A 15 1.79 -10.57 2.68
CA TRP A 15 1.22 -9.27 2.32
C TRP A 15 1.69 -8.84 0.93
N ALA A 16 0.80 -8.93 -0.06
CA ALA A 16 1.03 -8.39 -1.39
C ALA A 16 0.58 -6.93 -1.46
N VAL A 17 1.52 -6.03 -1.78
CA VAL A 17 1.22 -4.60 -2.02
C VAL A 17 1.11 -4.35 -3.52
N HIS A 18 0.00 -3.75 -3.96
CA HIS A 18 -0.23 -3.41 -5.36
C HIS A 18 -0.43 -1.90 -5.52
N SER A 19 0.47 -1.25 -6.27
CA SER A 19 0.29 0.13 -6.72
C SER A 19 -0.43 0.11 -8.06
N LEU A 20 -1.72 0.48 -8.06
CA LEU A 20 -2.58 0.43 -9.23
C LEU A 20 -2.65 1.80 -9.94
N PRO A 21 -2.73 1.84 -11.28
CA PRO A 21 -2.78 3.08 -12.06
C PRO A 21 -4.20 3.70 -12.08
N ILE A 22 -4.92 3.62 -10.97
CA ILE A 22 -6.29 4.12 -10.84
C ILE A 22 -6.47 4.85 -9.52
N LYS A 23 -7.32 5.88 -9.52
CA LYS A 23 -7.84 6.50 -8.29
C LYS A 23 -9.21 5.90 -7.99
N THR A 24 -9.39 5.41 -6.77
CA THR A 24 -10.68 4.93 -6.27
C THR A 24 -11.22 5.85 -5.18
N THR A 25 -12.54 6.05 -5.16
CA THR A 25 -13.26 6.74 -4.07
C THR A 25 -13.72 5.78 -2.97
N PHE A 26 -13.54 4.47 -3.19
CA PHE A 26 -13.91 3.45 -2.21
C PHE A 26 -12.99 3.50 -0.99
N ARG A 27 -13.60 3.57 0.19
CA ARG A 27 -12.94 3.35 1.48
C ARG A 27 -13.57 2.13 2.13
N GLY A 28 -12.80 1.07 2.23
CA GLY A 28 -13.26 -0.19 2.81
C GLY A 28 -12.30 -1.33 2.50
N THR A 29 -12.67 -2.53 2.92
CA THR A 29 -11.93 -3.76 2.63
C THR A 29 -12.52 -4.47 1.43
N THR A 30 -11.67 -5.14 0.66
CA THR A 30 -12.09 -6.05 -0.43
C THR A 30 -11.21 -7.29 -0.38
N ASP A 31 -11.74 -8.41 -0.87
CA ASP A 31 -10.94 -9.62 -1.04
C ASP A 31 -10.05 -9.46 -2.28
N VAL A 32 -8.83 -8.97 -2.07
CA VAL A 32 -7.86 -8.74 -3.14
C VAL A 32 -7.39 -10.06 -3.74
N VAL A 33 -7.34 -11.14 -2.95
CA VAL A 33 -6.89 -12.45 -3.45
C VAL A 33 -7.87 -12.97 -4.50
N GLU A 34 -9.16 -12.97 -4.14
CA GLU A 34 -10.24 -13.45 -4.99
C GLU A 34 -10.48 -12.54 -6.20
N ASN A 35 -10.45 -11.22 -6.01
CA ASN A 35 -10.83 -10.27 -7.07
C ASN A 35 -9.67 -9.80 -7.94
N PHE A 36 -8.41 -10.04 -7.53
CA PHE A 36 -7.25 -9.52 -8.24
C PHE A 36 -6.09 -10.51 -8.31
N SER A 37 -5.55 -10.95 -7.16
CA SER A 37 -4.26 -11.66 -7.11
C SER A 37 -4.29 -13.02 -7.81
N ARG A 38 -5.37 -13.79 -7.68
CA ARG A 38 -5.51 -15.09 -8.35
C ARG A 38 -5.53 -14.99 -9.89
N HIS A 39 -5.80 -13.81 -10.43
CA HIS A 39 -5.86 -13.55 -11.87
C HIS A 39 -4.54 -13.01 -12.43
N ILE A 40 -3.52 -12.83 -11.58
CA ILE A 40 -2.19 -12.41 -12.01
C ILE A 40 -1.51 -13.56 -12.76
N VAL A 41 -1.10 -13.30 -13.99
CA VAL A 41 -0.30 -14.22 -14.80
C VAL A 41 1.15 -13.72 -14.81
N ARG A 42 2.09 -14.57 -14.40
CA ARG A 42 3.53 -14.31 -14.53
C ARG A 42 4.02 -14.83 -15.87
N THR A 43 4.70 -13.99 -16.64
CA THR A 43 5.34 -14.37 -17.90
C THR A 43 6.79 -14.79 -17.66
N GLU A 44 7.40 -15.47 -18.63
CA GLU A 44 8.80 -15.93 -18.55
C GLU A 44 9.81 -14.79 -18.33
N GLY A 45 9.48 -13.57 -18.77
CA GLY A 45 10.31 -12.38 -18.56
C GLY A 45 10.14 -11.69 -17.20
N GLY A 46 9.40 -12.30 -16.26
CA GLY A 46 9.10 -11.70 -14.94
C GLY A 46 8.05 -10.57 -14.99
N GLU A 47 7.51 -10.27 -16.16
CA GLU A 47 6.39 -9.33 -16.31
C GLU A 47 5.10 -9.98 -15.76
N LEU A 48 4.35 -9.18 -15.00
CA LEU A 48 3.05 -9.53 -14.44
C LEU A 48 1.94 -9.01 -15.36
N ARG A 49 0.90 -9.80 -15.58
CA ARG A 49 -0.29 -9.38 -16.35
C ARG A 49 -1.55 -9.60 -15.55
N ASN A 50 -2.47 -8.65 -15.65
CA ASN A 50 -3.81 -8.77 -15.09
C ASN A 50 -4.79 -7.91 -15.92
N ARG A 51 -6.07 -7.92 -15.56
CA ARG A 51 -7.08 -6.98 -16.08
C ARG A 51 -7.82 -6.34 -14.93
N LEU A 52 -8.09 -5.05 -15.05
CA LEU A 52 -8.89 -4.32 -14.07
C LEU A 52 -9.87 -3.42 -14.80
N ARG A 53 -11.16 -3.60 -14.51
CA ARG A 53 -12.26 -2.85 -15.14
C ARG A 53 -12.18 -2.87 -16.68
N GLY A 54 -11.89 -4.04 -17.25
CA GLY A 54 -11.83 -4.26 -18.69
C GLY A 54 -10.51 -3.88 -19.37
N ARG A 55 -9.65 -3.09 -18.72
CA ARG A 55 -8.33 -2.70 -19.25
C ARG A 55 -7.23 -3.67 -18.87
N THR A 56 -6.25 -3.81 -19.74
CA THR A 56 -5.06 -4.62 -19.45
C THR A 56 -4.17 -3.87 -18.46
N LEU A 57 -3.65 -4.61 -17.50
CA LEU A 57 -2.60 -4.17 -16.60
C LEU A 57 -1.34 -4.96 -16.91
N ILE A 58 -0.23 -4.23 -17.05
CA ILE A 58 1.10 -4.80 -17.15
C ILE A 58 1.87 -4.30 -15.93
N GLY A 59 2.50 -5.21 -15.22
CA GLY A 59 3.15 -4.92 -13.96
C GLY A 59 4.53 -5.54 -13.83
N ARG A 60 5.26 -5.04 -12.83
CA ARG A 60 6.57 -5.55 -12.44
C ARG A 60 6.65 -5.56 -10.91
N GLU A 61 7.26 -6.60 -10.38
CA GLU A 61 7.61 -6.65 -8.96
C GLU A 61 8.84 -5.76 -8.73
N VAL A 62 8.75 -4.91 -7.72
CA VAL A 62 9.82 -4.03 -7.26
C VAL A 62 10.20 -4.50 -5.86
N VAL A 63 11.41 -5.03 -5.73
CA VAL A 63 11.98 -5.46 -4.46
C VAL A 63 12.75 -4.29 -3.85
N LEU A 64 12.52 -4.03 -2.56
CA LEU A 64 13.25 -3.00 -1.84
C LEU A 64 14.66 -3.47 -1.48
N PRO A 65 15.63 -2.56 -1.30
CA PRO A 65 16.93 -2.93 -0.78
C PRO A 65 16.80 -3.49 0.64
N PRO A 66 17.69 -4.40 1.10
CA PRO A 66 17.53 -5.16 2.35
C PRO A 66 17.39 -4.33 3.63
N SER A 67 17.85 -3.08 3.62
CA SER A 67 17.76 -2.16 4.76
C SER A 67 16.45 -1.36 4.79
N TYR A 68 15.52 -1.62 3.86
CA TYR A 68 14.26 -0.91 3.72
C TYR A 68 13.08 -1.88 3.72
N VAL A 69 11.94 -1.40 4.22
CA VAL A 69 10.69 -2.15 4.25
C VAL A 69 9.52 -1.21 3.97
N LEU A 70 8.47 -1.70 3.31
CA LEU A 70 7.18 -1.03 3.24
C LEU A 70 6.42 -1.31 4.52
N ALA A 71 6.02 -0.27 5.25
CA ALA A 71 5.17 -0.39 6.42
C ALA A 71 3.77 0.13 6.11
N CYS A 72 2.76 -0.71 6.33
CA CYS A 72 1.37 -0.27 6.39
C CYS A 72 1.07 0.17 7.83
N THR A 73 0.66 1.42 8.00
CA THR A 73 0.40 2.00 9.32
C THR A 73 -1.07 2.36 9.48
N SER A 74 -1.61 2.18 10.69
CA SER A 74 -2.95 2.63 11.06
C SER A 74 -2.88 3.43 12.35
N PHE A 75 -3.85 4.32 12.56
CA PHE A 75 -4.02 4.98 13.84
C PHE A 75 -4.64 4.02 14.85
N VAL A 76 -4.14 4.05 16.08
CA VAL A 76 -4.78 3.40 17.21
C VAL A 76 -6.09 4.15 17.50
N PRO A 77 -7.24 3.46 17.58
CA PRO A 77 -8.48 4.11 17.97
C PRO A 77 -8.30 4.72 19.37
N ARG A 78 -8.26 6.06 19.47
CA ARG A 78 -8.35 6.72 20.77
C ARG A 78 -9.77 6.49 21.31
N PRO A 79 -9.94 6.13 22.59
CA PRO A 79 -11.24 6.25 23.22
C PRO A 79 -11.70 7.69 23.02
N GLN A 80 -12.85 7.90 22.37
CA GLN A 80 -13.48 9.20 22.37
C GLN A 80 -13.72 9.57 23.82
N GLN A 81 -12.91 10.47 24.37
CA GLN A 81 -13.34 11.20 25.55
C GLN A 81 -14.62 11.91 25.13
N GLN A 82 -15.75 11.48 25.68
CA GLN A 82 -17.02 12.18 25.53
C GLN A 82 -16.73 13.67 25.77
N PRO A 83 -17.13 14.57 24.86
CA PRO A 83 -17.19 15.96 25.24
C PRO A 83 -18.12 16.01 26.46
N GLN A 84 -17.60 16.44 27.61
CA GLN A 84 -18.45 16.90 28.69
C GLN A 84 -19.25 18.07 28.10
N ALA A 85 -20.46 17.78 27.66
CA ALA A 85 -21.43 18.78 27.25
C ALA A 85 -21.79 19.57 28.50
N THR A 86 -21.07 20.66 28.75
CA THR A 86 -21.62 21.74 29.56
C THR A 86 -22.65 22.42 28.67
N GLU A 87 -23.92 22.07 28.84
CA GLU A 87 -25.03 22.80 28.22
C GLU A 87 -24.96 24.26 28.65
N ALA A 88 -24.44 25.13 27.78
CA ALA A 88 -24.72 26.55 27.83
C ALA A 88 -25.77 26.84 26.75
N ALA A 89 -26.99 27.12 27.20
CA ALA A 89 -28.12 27.44 26.34
C ALA A 89 -27.81 28.65 25.44
N GLY A 90 -28.01 28.48 24.13
CA GLY A 90 -28.17 29.59 23.20
C GLY A 90 -26.92 30.00 22.42
N ARG A 91 -26.50 29.21 21.43
CA ARG A 91 -25.87 29.76 20.20
C ARG A 91 -26.24 28.93 18.98
N LEU A 92 -27.04 29.53 18.11
CA LEU A 92 -27.16 29.15 16.70
C LEU A 92 -25.88 29.57 15.99
N ALA A 93 -24.95 28.64 15.78
CA ALA A 93 -23.88 28.80 14.81
C ALA A 93 -23.48 27.40 14.31
N SER A 94 -24.06 27.01 13.17
CA SER A 94 -23.60 25.87 12.38
C SER A 94 -22.29 26.24 11.68
N SER A 95 -21.18 26.28 12.42
CA SER A 95 -19.87 26.15 11.79
C SER A 95 -19.60 24.66 11.57
N PRO A 96 -19.20 24.21 10.37
CA PRO A 96 -18.63 22.87 10.23
C PRO A 96 -17.49 22.73 11.24
N PRO A 97 -17.31 21.56 11.90
CA PRO A 97 -16.22 21.39 12.83
C PRO A 97 -14.93 21.74 12.08
N PRO A 98 -14.03 22.56 12.65
CA PRO A 98 -12.71 22.71 12.07
C PRO A 98 -12.18 21.30 11.87
N LEU A 99 -11.61 21.02 10.70
CA LEU A 99 -10.74 19.86 10.51
C LEU A 99 -9.65 20.02 11.56
N ALA A 100 -9.89 19.52 12.76
CA ALA A 100 -8.93 19.54 13.83
C ALA A 100 -7.76 18.75 13.28
N GLN A 101 -6.68 19.45 12.96
CA GLN A 101 -5.39 18.84 12.71
C GLN A 101 -5.06 18.12 14.02
N LEU A 102 -5.44 16.85 14.10
CA LEU A 102 -5.13 16.02 15.23
C LEU A 102 -3.64 15.77 15.14
N GLU A 103 -2.86 16.44 15.98
CA GLU A 103 -1.47 16.08 16.19
C GLU A 103 -1.43 14.64 16.71
N ALA A 104 -1.00 13.73 15.84
CA ALA A 104 -0.77 12.35 16.18
C ALA A 104 0.64 12.25 16.76
N ALA A 105 0.76 11.73 17.97
CA ALA A 105 2.03 11.33 18.54
C ALA A 105 2.45 9.99 17.92
N ALA A 106 3.74 9.64 18.03
CA ALA A 106 4.23 8.34 17.58
C ALA A 106 3.47 7.16 18.22
N ALA A 107 2.99 7.32 19.47
CA ALA A 107 2.20 6.32 20.18
C ALA A 107 0.80 6.09 19.58
N ASP A 108 0.29 7.02 18.76
CA ASP A 108 -1.01 6.89 18.10
C ASP A 108 -0.94 6.10 16.79
N VAL A 109 0.25 5.74 16.34
CA VAL A 109 0.47 5.02 15.08
C VAL A 109 0.99 3.63 15.37
N ARG A 110 0.40 2.62 14.74
CA ARG A 110 0.90 1.25 14.77
C ARG A 110 1.16 0.74 13.37
N VAL A 111 2.22 -0.06 13.22
CA VAL A 111 2.48 -0.85 12.02
C VAL A 111 1.55 -2.07 12.04
N THR A 112 0.74 -2.23 11.00
CA THR A 112 -0.20 -3.36 10.87
C THR A 112 0.31 -4.44 9.94
N ALA A 113 1.19 -4.09 9.00
CA ALA A 113 1.83 -5.04 8.09
C ALA A 113 3.14 -4.46 7.56
N THR A 114 4.03 -5.36 7.15
CA THR A 114 5.26 -5.03 6.45
C THR A 114 5.39 -5.84 5.18
N ALA A 115 6.07 -5.30 4.17
CA ALA A 115 6.40 -5.99 2.93
C ALA A 115 7.76 -5.52 2.38
N ASP A 116 8.51 -6.45 1.80
CA ASP A 116 9.85 -6.17 1.24
C ASP A 116 9.79 -5.89 -0.28
N SER A 117 8.62 -6.09 -0.88
CA SER A 117 8.36 -5.81 -2.29
C SER A 117 6.94 -5.28 -2.50
N PHE A 118 6.74 -4.65 -3.67
CA PHE A 118 5.41 -4.30 -4.16
C PHE A 118 5.33 -4.52 -5.68
N CYS A 119 4.11 -4.67 -6.19
CA CYS A 119 3.85 -4.70 -7.62
C CYS A 119 3.47 -3.31 -8.11
N MET A 120 4.21 -2.79 -9.08
CA MET A 120 3.82 -1.59 -9.82
C MET A 120 3.05 -2.00 -11.07
N TRP A 121 1.90 -1.39 -11.30
CA TRP A 121 1.04 -1.67 -12.45
C TRP A 121 0.82 -0.43 -13.30
N GLU A 122 0.81 -0.61 -14.62
CA GLU A 122 0.44 0.41 -15.58
C GLU A 122 -0.59 -0.13 -16.58
N HIS A 123 -1.39 0.77 -17.15
CA HIS A 123 -2.39 0.42 -18.14
C HIS A 123 -1.76 0.26 -19.52
N ASP A 124 -1.97 -0.90 -20.13
CA ASP A 124 -1.66 -1.19 -21.54
C ASP A 124 -0.17 -1.02 -21.94
N LYS A 125 0.71 -0.69 -21.00
CA LYS A 125 2.15 -0.56 -21.19
C LYS A 125 2.93 -0.98 -19.95
N ARG A 126 4.22 -1.30 -20.13
CA ARG A 126 5.13 -1.67 -19.04
C ARG A 126 5.40 -0.47 -18.12
N PRO A 127 5.56 -0.69 -16.81
CA PRO A 127 6.01 0.36 -15.91
C PRO A 127 7.41 0.89 -16.29
N GLU A 128 7.54 2.21 -16.48
CA GLU A 128 8.75 2.84 -17.02
C GLU A 128 9.78 3.26 -15.95
N ARG A 129 9.34 3.51 -14.71
CA ARG A 129 10.17 4.13 -13.65
C ARG A 129 10.29 3.24 -12.40
N VAL A 130 10.48 1.95 -12.61
CA VAL A 130 10.52 0.96 -11.52
C VAL A 130 11.78 1.08 -10.66
N GLU A 131 12.86 1.61 -11.21
CA GLU A 131 14.13 1.84 -10.51
C GLU A 131 14.17 3.19 -9.75
N ALA A 132 13.23 4.10 -10.01
CA ALA A 132 13.28 5.47 -9.49
C ALA A 132 13.26 5.54 -7.96
N LEU A 133 12.52 4.64 -7.30
CA LEU A 133 12.51 4.57 -5.84
C LEU A 133 13.89 4.18 -5.30
N GLY A 134 14.53 3.14 -5.87
CA GLY A 134 15.86 2.71 -5.46
C GLY A 134 16.90 3.83 -5.63
N GLN A 135 16.90 4.47 -6.80
CA GLN A 135 17.79 5.61 -7.09
C GLN A 135 17.59 6.77 -6.12
N TRP A 136 16.34 7.07 -5.74
CA TRP A 136 16.04 8.09 -4.74
C TRP A 136 16.56 7.72 -3.36
N LEU A 137 16.40 6.46 -2.93
CA LEU A 137 16.90 6.00 -1.64
C LEU A 137 18.44 6.08 -1.56
N GLU A 138 19.12 5.65 -2.62
CA GLU A 138 20.58 5.76 -2.73
C GLU A 138 21.05 7.23 -2.67
N LEU A 139 20.40 8.11 -3.43
CA LEU A 139 20.73 9.54 -3.42
C LEU A 139 20.48 10.17 -2.05
N SER A 140 19.35 9.86 -1.41
CA SER A 140 19.00 10.36 -0.07
C SER A 140 20.06 9.94 0.96
N TYR A 141 20.48 8.67 0.92
CA TYR A 141 21.56 8.18 1.78
C TYR A 141 22.87 8.92 1.51
N ALA A 142 23.24 9.11 0.24
CA ALA A 142 24.45 9.84 -0.13
C ALA A 142 24.45 11.31 0.33
N ILE A 143 23.30 11.96 0.39
CA ILE A 143 23.19 13.36 0.83
C ILE A 143 23.21 13.47 2.35
N HIS A 144 22.50 12.60 3.06
CA HIS A 144 22.21 12.77 4.49
C HIS A 144 23.07 11.91 5.42
N CYS A 145 23.69 10.86 4.90
CA CYS A 145 24.41 9.88 5.69
C CYS A 145 25.86 9.65 5.23
N ALA A 146 26.23 10.09 4.01
CA ALA A 146 27.62 10.02 3.60
C ALA A 146 28.48 10.97 4.45
N PRO A 147 29.66 10.52 4.91
CA PRO A 147 30.57 11.30 5.75
C PRO A 147 31.17 12.51 5.04
#